data_AF-A0AA43KA88-F1
#
_entry.id   AF-A0AA43KA88-F1
#
_cell.length_a   1.000
_cell.length_b   1.000
_cell.length_c   1.000
_cell.angle_alpha   90.00
_cell.angle_beta   90.00
_cell.angle_gamma   90.00
#
_symmetry.space_group_name_H-M   'P 1'
#
loop_
_entity.id
_entity.type
_entity.pdbx_description
1 polymer ?
#
loop_
_entity_poly.entity_id
_entity_poly.type
_entity_poly.pdbx_seq_one_letter_code
_entity_poly.pdbx_strand_id
1 'polypeptide(L)'
;MVDIIDNNLGKLTPENATLYSSNAQIIKNQLIQLDSWIKSRINTIPDNQRKLVTTSNILDYYTTAYGISLVGGLNGINSGRNPTDAQIKNWVRNIQQAEVPTIFAETTINPPFIQSVAREANVRVSRRLLYTHGLSEPGSEADTYQKLMVANTRTIVEGLGGTYLIFTPKVAE
;
A
#
# COMPACT_ATOMS: atom_id res chain seq x y z
N MET A 1 -9.08 -7.01 13.80
CA MET A 1 -8.43 -6.09 14.76
C MET A 1 -9.43 -5.22 15.51
N VAL A 2 -10.32 -4.48 14.83
CA VAL A 2 -11.33 -3.63 15.51
C VAL A 2 -12.14 -4.42 16.54
N ASP A 3 -12.66 -5.60 16.18
CA ASP A 3 -13.42 -6.45 17.12
C ASP A 3 -12.57 -6.90 18.32
N ILE A 4 -11.26 -7.11 18.14
CA ILE A 4 -10.37 -7.51 19.24
C ILE A 4 -10.20 -6.33 20.20
N ILE A 5 -10.00 -5.12 19.68
CA ILE A 5 -9.84 -3.90 20.49
C ILE A 5 -11.12 -3.62 21.26
N ASP A 6 -12.27 -3.62 20.59
CA ASP A 6 -13.60 -3.45 21.20
C ASP A 6 -13.81 -4.43 22.37
N ASN A 7 -13.66 -5.73 22.10
CA ASN A 7 -13.86 -6.77 23.10
C ASN A 7 -12.91 -6.62 24.31
N ASN A 8 -11.65 -6.22 24.10
CA ASN A 8 -10.70 -6.07 25.20
C ASN A 8 -10.96 -4.80 26.00
N LEU A 9 -11.26 -3.68 25.34
CA LEU A 9 -11.61 -2.44 26.03
C LEU A 9 -12.90 -2.59 26.84
N GLY A 10 -13.91 -3.27 26.29
CA GLY A 10 -15.15 -3.57 27.02
C GLY A 10 -14.94 -4.48 28.24
N LYS A 11 -13.96 -5.39 28.21
CA LYS A 11 -13.57 -6.21 29.38
C LYS A 11 -12.81 -5.42 30.44
N LEU A 12 -11.92 -4.52 30.01
CA LEU A 12 -11.09 -3.71 30.91
C LEU A 12 -11.87 -2.55 31.56
N THR A 13 -12.86 -2.01 30.85
CA THR A 13 -13.64 -0.84 31.28
C THR A 13 -15.12 -1.06 30.95
N PRO A 14 -15.83 -1.93 31.70
CA PRO A 14 -17.21 -2.34 31.39
C PRO A 14 -18.22 -1.20 31.33
N GLU A 15 -18.02 -0.13 32.11
CA GLU A 15 -18.86 1.07 32.10
C GLU A 15 -18.89 1.80 30.76
N ASN A 16 -17.83 1.65 29.95
CA ASN A 16 -17.70 2.25 28.62
C ASN A 16 -17.93 1.23 27.48
N ALA A 17 -18.30 -0.02 27.79
CA ALA A 17 -18.41 -1.08 26.78
C ALA A 17 -19.34 -0.69 25.61
N THR A 18 -20.52 -0.13 25.91
CA THR A 18 -21.47 0.33 24.88
C THR A 18 -20.88 1.40 23.96
N LEU A 19 -20.08 2.32 24.51
CA LEU A 19 -19.40 3.36 23.74
C LEU A 19 -18.37 2.74 22.79
N TYR A 20 -17.54 1.82 23.29
CA TYR A 20 -16.54 1.14 22.47
C TYR A 20 -17.20 0.34 21.34
N SER A 21 -18.27 -0.41 21.62
CA SER A 21 -18.95 -1.21 20.61
C SER A 21 -19.64 -0.36 19.55
N SER A 22 -20.24 0.79 19.94
CA SER A 22 -20.80 1.75 18.97
C SER A 22 -19.72 2.31 18.04
N ASN A 23 -18.59 2.75 18.60
CA ASN A 23 -17.47 3.26 17.82
C ASN A 23 -16.85 2.18 16.93
N ALA A 24 -16.72 0.95 17.43
CA ALA A 24 -16.22 -0.19 16.68
C ALA A 24 -17.10 -0.49 15.46
N GLN A 25 -18.42 -0.43 15.63
CA GLN A 25 -19.36 -0.64 14.53
C GLN A 25 -19.23 0.45 13.45
N ILE A 26 -19.09 1.71 13.85
CA ILE A 26 -18.85 2.82 12.91
C ILE A 26 -17.56 2.60 12.12
N ILE A 27 -16.45 2.28 12.81
CA ILE A 27 -15.15 2.05 12.16
C ILE A 27 -15.22 0.84 11.23
N LYS A 28 -15.86 -0.26 11.63
CA LYS A 28 -16.03 -1.45 10.77
C LYS A 28 -16.78 -1.11 9.49
N ASN A 29 -17.87 -0.36 9.58
CA ASN A 29 -18.62 0.07 8.41
C ASN A 29 -17.76 0.92 7.46
N GLN A 30 -16.93 1.82 8.00
CA GLN A 30 -15.98 2.59 7.20
C GLN A 30 -14.93 1.70 6.52
N LEU A 31 -14.40 0.69 7.22
CA LEU A 31 -13.43 -0.25 6.65
C LEU A 31 -14.03 -1.14 5.57
N ILE A 32 -15.29 -1.58 5.70
CA ILE A 32 -16.00 -2.34 4.66
C ILE A 32 -16.18 -1.50 3.39
N GLN A 33 -16.56 -0.23 3.55
CA GLN A 33 -16.68 0.70 2.42
C GLN A 33 -15.33 0.96 1.76
N LEU A 34 -14.28 1.13 2.57
CA LEU A 34 -12.92 1.31 2.09
C LEU A 34 -12.45 0.08 1.31
N ASP A 35 -12.62 -1.13 1.86
CA ASP A 35 -12.25 -2.39 1.20
C ASP A 35 -12.93 -2.54 -0.17
N SER A 36 -14.24 -2.29 -0.21
CA SER A 36 -15.03 -2.31 -1.45
C SER A 36 -14.52 -1.29 -2.47
N TRP A 37 -14.19 -0.08 -2.01
CA TRP A 37 -13.62 0.96 -2.85
C TRP A 37 -12.26 0.54 -3.40
N ILE A 38 -11.34 0.03 -2.56
CA ILE A 38 -10.00 -0.42 -3.00
C ILE A 38 -10.14 -1.47 -4.09
N LYS A 39 -10.94 -2.50 -3.85
CA LYS A 39 -11.19 -3.56 -4.84
C LYS A 39 -11.71 -2.99 -6.15
N SER A 40 -12.65 -2.05 -6.10
CA SER A 40 -13.19 -1.40 -7.30
C SER A 40 -12.12 -0.63 -8.09
N ARG A 41 -11.16 0.00 -7.41
CA ARG A 41 -10.09 0.78 -8.05
C ARG A 41 -9.03 -0.13 -8.63
N ILE A 42 -8.61 -1.16 -7.90
CA ILE A 42 -7.64 -2.15 -8.38
C ILE A 42 -8.16 -2.91 -9.62
N ASN A 43 -9.46 -3.20 -9.68
CA ASN A 43 -10.08 -3.82 -10.86
C ASN A 43 -10.04 -2.95 -12.13
N THR A 44 -9.73 -1.66 -12.02
CA THR A 44 -9.53 -0.79 -13.20
C THR A 44 -8.14 -0.92 -13.81
N ILE A 45 -7.19 -1.53 -13.10
CA ILE A 45 -5.84 -1.78 -13.59
C ILE A 45 -5.93 -2.89 -14.66
N PRO A 46 -5.33 -2.71 -15.86
CA PRO A 46 -5.24 -3.76 -16.87
C PRO A 46 -4.66 -5.05 -16.29
N ASP A 47 -5.26 -6.21 -16.60
CA ASP A 47 -4.88 -7.49 -15.97
C ASP A 47 -3.40 -7.82 -16.15
N ASN A 48 -2.83 -7.51 -17.33
CA ASN A 48 -1.40 -7.72 -17.62
C ASN A 48 -0.46 -6.79 -16.83
N GLN A 49 -0.97 -5.68 -16.30
CA GLN A 49 -0.24 -4.70 -15.49
C GLN A 49 -0.50 -4.86 -13.99
N ARG A 50 -1.35 -5.80 -13.56
CA ARG A 50 -1.71 -6.00 -12.14
C ARG A 50 -0.63 -6.77 -11.35
N LYS A 51 0.59 -6.25 -11.43
CA LYS A 51 1.79 -6.73 -10.75
C LYS A 51 2.41 -5.57 -9.99
N LEU A 52 2.73 -5.78 -8.73
CA LEU A 52 3.34 -4.77 -7.87
C LEU A 52 4.83 -5.07 -7.68
N VAL A 53 5.68 -4.11 -8.08
CA VAL A 53 7.12 -4.16 -7.85
C VAL A 53 7.49 -3.10 -6.82
N THR A 54 7.89 -3.57 -5.65
CA THR A 54 8.26 -2.75 -4.49
C THR A 54 9.65 -3.13 -3.96
N THR A 55 10.08 -2.32 -3.00
CA THR A 55 11.35 -2.38 -2.27
C THR A 55 11.37 -3.32 -1.07
N SER A 56 10.19 -3.74 -0.61
CA SER A 56 9.99 -4.78 0.40
C SER A 56 8.77 -5.63 0.06
N ASN A 57 8.59 -6.70 0.83
CA ASN A 57 7.42 -7.57 0.73
C ASN A 57 6.30 -7.22 1.73
N ILE A 58 6.31 -6.02 2.34
CA ILE A 58 5.37 -5.64 3.42
C ILE A 58 3.90 -5.57 2.95
N LEU A 59 3.65 -5.48 1.64
CA LEU A 59 2.32 -5.38 1.07
C LEU A 59 1.73 -6.73 0.60
N ASP A 60 2.25 -7.86 1.10
CA ASP A 60 1.77 -9.21 0.78
C ASP A 60 0.27 -9.41 1.08
N TYR A 61 -0.22 -8.99 2.26
CA TYR A 61 -1.64 -9.05 2.61
C TYR A 61 -2.50 -8.17 1.68
N TYR A 62 -2.05 -6.96 1.38
CA TYR A 62 -2.75 -6.05 0.47
C TYR A 62 -2.86 -6.65 -0.94
N THR A 63 -1.74 -7.11 -1.48
CA THR A 63 -1.67 -7.69 -2.83
C THR A 63 -2.50 -8.96 -2.94
N THR A 64 -2.47 -9.81 -1.92
CA THR A 64 -3.31 -11.02 -1.84
C THR A 64 -4.80 -10.67 -1.78
N ALA A 65 -5.20 -9.73 -0.92
CA ALA A 65 -6.61 -9.34 -0.75
C ALA A 65 -7.23 -8.74 -2.03
N TYR A 66 -6.43 -8.02 -2.83
CA TYR A 66 -6.91 -7.30 -4.00
C TYR A 66 -6.48 -7.92 -5.35
N GLY A 67 -5.93 -9.13 -5.35
CA GLY A 67 -5.62 -9.87 -6.57
C GLY A 67 -4.49 -9.25 -7.41
N ILE A 68 -3.48 -8.68 -6.75
CA ILE A 68 -2.28 -8.13 -7.37
C ILE A 68 -1.14 -9.12 -7.17
N SER A 69 -0.38 -9.43 -8.21
CA SER A 69 0.81 -10.27 -8.02
C SER A 69 1.95 -9.43 -7.44
N LEU A 70 2.40 -9.74 -6.23
CA LEU A 70 3.61 -9.13 -5.68
C LEU A 70 4.83 -9.80 -6.32
N VAL A 71 5.54 -9.07 -7.17
CA VAL A 71 6.67 -9.63 -7.92
C VAL A 71 7.99 -9.51 -7.14
N GLY A 72 8.06 -8.63 -6.13
CA GLY A 72 9.23 -8.48 -5.26
C GLY A 72 10.52 -8.20 -6.07
N GLY A 73 10.78 -6.93 -6.39
CA GLY A 73 11.85 -6.59 -7.35
C GLY A 73 13.16 -6.12 -6.72
N LEU A 74 13.12 -5.62 -5.49
CA LEU A 74 14.18 -4.78 -4.92
C LEU A 74 14.55 -5.15 -3.48
N ASN A 75 14.35 -6.42 -3.12
CA ASN A 75 14.65 -6.92 -1.77
C ASN A 75 16.11 -6.60 -1.39
N GLY A 76 16.28 -6.01 -0.20
CA GLY A 76 17.60 -5.66 0.33
C GLY A 76 18.17 -4.33 -0.16
N ILE A 77 17.45 -3.57 -1.00
CA ILE A 77 17.86 -2.22 -1.42
C ILE A 77 18.01 -1.25 -0.24
N ASN A 78 17.34 -1.53 0.87
CA ASN A 78 17.38 -0.74 2.11
C ASN A 78 18.36 -1.28 3.15
N SER A 79 19.26 -2.21 2.81
CA SER A 79 20.15 -2.87 3.79
C SER A 79 21.24 -1.98 4.38
N GLY A 80 21.23 -0.66 4.14
CA GLY A 80 22.24 0.29 4.57
C GLY A 80 23.62 0.10 3.90
N ARG A 81 23.75 -0.93 3.06
CA ARG A 81 24.95 -1.26 2.29
C ARG A 81 24.73 -0.91 0.82
N ASN A 82 25.80 -0.48 0.16
CA ASN A 82 25.77 -0.30 -1.28
C ASN A 82 25.50 -1.65 -1.96
N PRO A 83 24.54 -1.74 -2.89
CA PRO A 83 24.28 -2.96 -3.62
C PRO A 83 25.47 -3.31 -4.51
N THR A 84 25.73 -4.60 -4.68
CA THR A 84 26.70 -5.10 -5.65
C THR A 84 26.14 -5.02 -7.07
N ASP A 85 27.01 -4.94 -8.09
CA ASP A 85 26.60 -4.95 -9.51
C ASP A 85 25.72 -6.16 -9.85
N ALA A 86 26.00 -7.31 -9.23
CA ALA A 86 25.20 -8.52 -9.41
C ALA A 86 23.77 -8.35 -8.88
N GLN A 87 23.58 -7.67 -7.75
CA GLN A 87 22.27 -7.36 -7.21
C GLN A 87 21.51 -6.38 -8.10
N ILE A 88 22.17 -5.32 -8.59
CA ILE A 88 21.57 -4.36 -9.52
C ILE A 88 21.08 -5.06 -10.78
N LYS A 89 21.93 -5.87 -11.43
CA LYS A 89 21.54 -6.64 -12.61
C LYS A 89 20.39 -7.60 -12.34
N ASN A 90 20.35 -8.20 -11.17
CA ASN A 90 19.25 -9.09 -10.79
C ASN A 90 17.92 -8.32 -10.66
N TRP A 91 17.95 -7.16 -10.00
CA TRP A 91 16.78 -6.30 -9.89
C TRP A 91 16.28 -5.82 -11.25
N VAL A 92 17.18 -5.37 -12.13
CA VAL A 92 16.83 -4.94 -13.49
C VAL A 92 16.15 -6.06 -14.26
N ARG A 93 16.70 -7.28 -14.23
CA ARG A 93 16.09 -8.45 -14.90
C ARG A 93 14.70 -8.76 -14.34
N ASN A 94 14.53 -8.75 -13.02
CA ASN A 94 13.23 -9.03 -12.39
C ASN A 94 12.19 -7.98 -12.77
N ILE A 95 12.57 -6.70 -12.82
CA ILE A 95 11.69 -5.61 -13.24
C ILE A 95 11.28 -5.76 -14.70
N GLN A 96 12.22 -6.07 -15.59
CA GLN A 96 11.95 -6.28 -17.01
C GLN A 96 11.01 -7.48 -17.24
N GLN A 97 11.24 -8.60 -16.53
CA GLN A 97 10.37 -9.77 -16.58
C GLN A 97 8.97 -9.52 -16.01
N ALA A 98 8.82 -8.56 -15.10
CA ALA A 98 7.53 -8.18 -14.55
C ALA A 98 6.65 -7.49 -15.61
N GLU A 99 7.24 -6.86 -16.63
CA GLU A 99 6.55 -6.10 -17.68
C GLU A 99 5.62 -5.01 -17.13
N VAL A 100 6.02 -4.40 -16.00
CA VAL A 100 5.25 -3.33 -15.35
C VAL A 100 5.69 -1.96 -15.84
N PRO A 101 4.77 -0.98 -15.94
CA PRO A 101 5.12 0.38 -16.35
C PRO A 101 5.87 1.17 -15.27
N THR A 102 5.68 0.80 -14.00
CA THR A 102 6.10 1.59 -12.84
C THR A 102 6.56 0.70 -11.69
N ILE A 103 7.61 1.11 -10.99
CA ILE A 103 8.06 0.55 -9.72
C ILE A 103 7.83 1.53 -8.57
N PHE A 104 7.69 1.02 -7.35
CA PHE A 104 7.25 1.81 -6.20
C PHE A 104 8.29 1.81 -5.08
N ALA A 105 8.66 3.00 -4.62
CA ALA A 105 9.45 3.20 -3.41
C ALA A 105 8.54 3.39 -2.20
N GLU A 106 9.05 3.03 -1.04
CA GLU A 106 8.44 3.29 0.26
C GLU A 106 9.01 4.57 0.90
N THR A 107 8.31 5.13 1.88
CA THR A 107 8.72 6.36 2.57
C THR A 107 10.07 6.27 3.30
N THR A 108 10.60 5.07 3.51
CA THR A 108 11.83 4.80 4.27
C THR A 108 13.09 4.66 3.42
N ILE A 109 13.03 5.00 2.12
CA ILE A 109 14.05 4.60 1.12
C ILE A 109 14.85 5.76 0.58
N ASN A 110 16.14 5.51 0.35
CA ASN A 110 17.06 6.43 -0.31
C ASN A 110 16.77 6.53 -1.84
N PRO A 111 16.24 7.66 -2.35
CA PRO A 111 15.74 7.80 -3.72
C PRO A 111 16.71 7.56 -4.90
N PRO A 112 18.04 7.80 -4.81
CA PRO A 112 18.93 7.68 -5.97
C PRO A 112 19.04 6.26 -6.53
N PHE A 113 19.04 5.23 -5.67
CA PHE A 113 19.26 3.85 -6.13
C PHE A 113 18.10 3.30 -6.94
N ILE A 114 16.86 3.54 -6.49
CA ILE A 114 15.67 3.08 -7.23
C ILE A 114 15.56 3.77 -8.59
N GLN A 115 16.00 5.02 -8.70
CA GLN A 115 16.01 5.75 -9.98
C GLN A 115 17.03 5.17 -10.98
N SER A 116 18.22 4.80 -10.52
CA SER A 116 19.24 4.17 -11.39
C SER A 116 18.74 2.83 -11.92
N VAL A 117 18.19 1.98 -11.05
CA VAL A 117 17.63 0.68 -11.44
C VAL A 117 16.45 0.85 -12.40
N ALA A 118 15.55 1.81 -12.14
CA ALA A 118 14.42 2.10 -13.03
C ALA A 118 14.87 2.53 -14.42
N ARG A 119 15.93 3.36 -14.49
CA ARG A 119 16.51 3.82 -15.76
C ARG A 119 17.07 2.66 -16.58
N GLU A 120 17.83 1.77 -15.94
CA GLU A 120 18.40 0.60 -16.61
C GLU A 120 17.34 -0.42 -17.03
N ALA A 121 16.28 -0.57 -16.22
CA ALA A 121 15.13 -1.42 -16.53
C ALA A 121 14.13 -0.79 -17.52
N ASN A 122 14.33 0.48 -17.92
CA ASN A 122 13.42 1.25 -18.78
C ASN A 122 11.97 1.33 -18.25
N VAL A 123 11.83 1.55 -16.95
CA VAL A 123 10.53 1.73 -16.27
C VAL A 123 10.48 3.04 -15.51
N ARG A 124 9.28 3.46 -15.08
CA ARG A 124 9.11 4.67 -14.28
C ARG A 124 9.24 4.34 -12.78
N VAL A 125 9.74 5.30 -12.00
CA VAL A 125 9.50 5.29 -10.55
C VAL A 125 8.21 6.04 -10.29
N SER A 126 7.34 5.49 -9.44
CA SER A 126 6.13 6.19 -9.00
C SER A 126 6.49 7.57 -8.45
N ARG A 127 5.68 8.58 -8.81
CA ARG A 127 5.85 9.94 -8.28
C ARG A 127 5.51 10.05 -6.79
N ARG A 128 4.70 9.12 -6.28
CA ARG A 128 4.31 9.03 -4.86
C ARG A 128 4.96 7.82 -4.23
N LEU A 129 5.26 7.96 -2.94
CA LEU A 129 5.78 6.88 -2.11
C LEU A 129 4.63 6.05 -1.53
N LEU A 130 4.94 4.80 -1.20
CA LEU A 130 4.04 3.93 -0.46
C LEU A 130 4.31 4.05 1.04
N TYR A 131 3.23 4.13 1.80
CA TYR A 131 3.22 4.17 3.26
C TYR A 131 3.15 2.74 3.81
N THR A 132 4.26 2.24 4.34
CA THR A 132 4.37 0.84 4.79
C THR A 132 4.79 0.69 6.27
N HIS A 133 5.31 1.75 6.90
CA HIS A 133 5.92 1.69 8.24
C HIS A 133 5.12 2.44 9.32
N GLY A 134 3.84 2.69 9.09
CA GLY A 134 2.94 3.32 10.06
C GLY A 134 2.27 4.59 9.54
N LEU A 135 1.52 5.22 10.45
CA LEU A 135 0.84 6.49 10.18
C LEU A 135 1.86 7.62 10.09
N SER A 136 1.56 8.58 9.22
CA SER A 136 2.32 9.81 9.12
C SER A 136 1.85 10.85 10.13
N GLU A 137 2.55 11.99 10.19
CA GLU A 137 2.23 13.08 11.13
C GLU A 137 0.76 13.52 11.06
N PRO A 138 0.16 13.96 12.17
CA PRO A 138 -1.20 14.48 12.19
C PRO A 138 -1.45 15.54 11.11
N GLY A 139 -2.56 15.42 10.37
CA GLY A 139 -2.91 16.33 9.27
C GLY A 139 -2.31 15.96 7.91
N SER A 140 -1.46 14.94 7.84
CA SER A 140 -0.92 14.43 6.56
C SER A 140 -1.92 13.55 5.79
N GLU A 141 -1.54 13.17 4.56
CA GLU A 141 -2.34 12.28 3.70
C GLU A 141 -2.41 10.83 4.20
N ALA A 142 -1.69 10.48 5.26
CA ALA A 142 -1.65 9.14 5.85
C ALA A 142 -1.67 9.17 7.40
N ASP A 143 -2.30 10.19 7.98
CA ASP A 143 -2.42 10.38 9.44
C ASP A 143 -3.40 9.42 10.14
N THR A 144 -4.15 8.64 9.36
CA THR A 144 -5.11 7.62 9.82
C THR A 144 -4.99 6.40 8.93
N TYR A 145 -5.37 5.23 9.46
CA TYR A 145 -5.28 3.97 8.70
C TYR A 145 -6.07 4.02 7.39
N GLN A 146 -7.28 4.59 7.41
CA GLN A 146 -8.11 4.74 6.23
C GLN A 146 -7.44 5.63 5.17
N LYS A 147 -6.91 6.80 5.57
CA LYS A 147 -6.21 7.69 4.64
C LYS A 147 -4.94 7.05 4.07
N LEU A 148 -4.17 6.35 4.90
CA LEU A 148 -3.00 5.59 4.47
C LEU A 148 -3.35 4.57 3.37
N MET A 149 -4.40 3.79 3.57
CA MET A 149 -4.87 2.80 2.60
C MET A 149 -5.38 3.45 1.30
N VAL A 150 -6.06 4.61 1.40
CA VAL A 150 -6.48 5.40 0.23
C VAL A 150 -5.26 5.92 -0.53
N ALA A 151 -4.26 6.48 0.16
CA ALA A 151 -3.05 7.00 -0.44
C ALA A 151 -2.25 5.91 -1.16
N ASN A 152 -2.05 4.75 -0.53
CA ASN A 152 -1.38 3.61 -1.16
C ASN A 152 -2.15 3.11 -2.39
N THR A 153 -3.48 2.96 -2.27
CA THR A 153 -4.31 2.51 -3.39
C THR A 153 -4.25 3.49 -4.56
N ARG A 154 -4.32 4.80 -4.30
CA ARG A 154 -4.14 5.82 -5.33
C ARG A 154 -2.81 5.68 -6.04
N THR A 155 -1.73 5.56 -5.27
CA THR A 155 -0.37 5.41 -5.79
C THR A 155 -0.27 4.20 -6.71
N ILE A 156 -0.75 3.04 -6.27
CA ILE A 156 -0.72 1.79 -7.06
C ILE A 156 -1.57 1.90 -8.32
N VAL A 157 -2.81 2.38 -8.20
CA VAL A 157 -3.76 2.49 -9.32
C VAL A 157 -3.25 3.43 -10.40
N GLU A 158 -2.83 4.65 -10.02
CA GLU A 158 -2.29 5.61 -11.00
C GLU A 158 -0.97 5.09 -11.60
N GLY A 159 -0.13 4.42 -10.82
CA GLY A 159 1.16 3.90 -11.28
C GLY A 159 1.04 2.71 -12.25
N LEU A 160 -0.01 1.89 -12.11
CA LEU A 160 -0.26 0.71 -12.94
C LEU A 160 -1.32 0.97 -14.03
N GLY A 161 -1.64 2.24 -14.33
CA GLY A 161 -2.53 2.58 -15.44
C GLY A 161 -4.03 2.38 -15.19
N GLY A 162 -4.43 2.20 -13.92
CA GLY A 162 -5.84 2.18 -13.53
C GLY A 162 -6.43 3.59 -13.37
N THR A 163 -7.73 3.64 -13.06
CA THR A 163 -8.50 4.87 -12.86
C THR A 163 -8.75 5.14 -11.38
N TYR A 164 -8.10 6.18 -10.87
CA TYR A 164 -8.37 6.69 -9.53
C TYR A 164 -9.66 7.53 -9.50
N LEU A 165 -10.49 7.27 -8.50
CA LEU A 165 -11.63 8.11 -8.11
C LEU A 165 -11.54 8.33 -6.60
N ILE A 166 -11.81 9.56 -6.15
CA ILE A 166 -11.72 9.91 -4.74
C ILE A 166 -12.61 8.99 -3.88
N PHE A 167 -12.07 8.52 -2.76
CA PHE A 167 -12.86 7.79 -1.79
C PHE A 167 -13.74 8.78 -1.02
N THR A 168 -15.05 8.55 -1.03
CA THR A 168 -16.02 9.32 -0.24
C THR A 168 -16.81 8.34 0.60
N PRO A 169 -16.45 8.15 1.89
CA PRO A 169 -17.19 7.25 2.75
C PRO A 169 -18.61 7.79 2.92
N LYS A 170 -19.60 6.92 2.79
CA LYS A 170 -20.97 7.23 3.21
C LYS A 170 -20.95 7.32 4.74
N VAL A 171 -21.42 8.44 5.26
CA VAL A 171 -21.68 8.61 6.68
C VAL A 171 -22.76 7.60 7.05
N ALA A 172 -22.54 6.83 8.11
CA ALA A 172 -23.60 6.02 8.68
C ALA A 172 -24.60 6.99 9.33
N GLU A 173 -25.83 7.01 8.83
CA GLU A 173 -26.97 7.65 9.50
C GLU A 173 -27.28 6.98 10.84
#